data_AF-A0A355F0R2-F1
#
_entry.id   AF-A0A355F0R2-F1
#
_cell.length_a   1.000
_cell.length_b   1.000
_cell.length_c   1.000
_cell.angle_alpha   90.00
_cell.angle_beta   90.00
_cell.angle_gamma   90.00
#
_symmetry.space_group_name_H-M   'P 1'
#
loop_
_entity.id
_entity.type
_entity.pdbx_description
1 polymer ?
#
loop_
_entity_poly.entity_id
_entity_poly.type
_entity_poly.pdbx_seq_one_letter_code
_entity_poly.pdbx_strand_id
1 'polypeptide(L)'
;MSAKHGIVEIVESVAPTGIQTEAFAMTESAATETTFKLRGIETTYTIPHDRYSGLHTHIITSRKDKPVYLETKADGKQVTRILIPQLRRIAEIRPGPFNVEMRAKGSPLKLVMPTELFEELGELVRDAPQNKKTLLMTDDPETHRVLHARLPFERREETAAARVFRVDAEPLSLQKATEEFHRLAKAPEIPFDFPDEYCNARAHQMFRRLRKRRVACEKIWNYGGDGDQLNSGIRIFTPHHPEGLVPWGFHVAVMIKVHLPNPKKTEVDMVLDPALADRPVRLPDWLALQHDSTAVHVRTPPEIFDQELGGTEPPMYDDNFVETDYWLDKARTLSWQRKLALAGASR
;
A
#
# COMPACT_ATOMS: atom_id res chain seq x y z
N MET A 1 27.46 12.99 14.04
CA MET A 1 27.61 13.21 12.59
C MET A 1 27.05 11.97 11.89
N SER A 2 25.95 12.09 11.16
CA SER A 2 25.38 10.95 10.43
C SER A 2 26.37 10.53 9.33
N ALA A 3 26.78 9.27 9.30
CA ALA A 3 27.62 8.76 8.23
C ALA A 3 26.90 9.03 6.90
N LYS A 4 27.59 9.64 5.93
CA LYS A 4 27.05 9.76 4.57
C LYS A 4 26.68 8.35 4.12
N HIS A 5 25.39 8.11 3.90
CA HIS A 5 24.92 6.85 3.35
C HIS A 5 25.59 6.69 1.97
N GLY A 6 26.04 5.48 1.66
CA GLY A 6 26.85 5.21 0.47
C GLY A 6 26.03 5.29 -0.82
N ILE A 7 26.60 4.76 -1.89
CA ILE A 7 26.05 4.89 -3.24
C ILE A 7 24.64 4.31 -3.26
N VAL A 8 23.70 5.11 -3.77
CA VAL A 8 22.29 4.79 -3.94
C VAL A 8 22.06 4.34 -5.38
N GLU A 9 21.60 3.11 -5.57
CA GLU A 9 21.47 2.54 -6.92
C GLU A 9 20.15 1.77 -7.07
N ILE A 10 19.48 1.91 -8.23
CA ILE A 10 18.39 1.00 -8.61
C ILE A 10 18.93 -0.01 -9.61
N VAL A 11 18.93 -1.27 -9.21
CA VAL A 11 19.34 -2.42 -10.03
C VAL A 11 18.21 -2.82 -10.96
N GLU A 12 18.54 -3.26 -12.18
CA GLU A 12 17.58 -3.64 -13.23
C GLU A 12 17.00 -5.04 -12.99
N SER A 13 17.86 -6.00 -12.64
CA SER A 13 17.48 -7.38 -12.36
C SER A 13 18.39 -8.03 -11.31
N VAL A 14 17.85 -9.08 -10.69
CA VAL A 14 18.57 -9.89 -9.69
C VAL A 14 18.72 -11.30 -10.21
N ALA A 15 19.95 -11.82 -10.23
CA ALA A 15 20.27 -13.20 -10.56
C ALA A 15 20.75 -13.90 -9.29
N PRO A 16 19.87 -14.58 -8.53
CA PRO A 16 20.30 -15.27 -7.32
C PRO A 16 21.25 -16.41 -7.69
N THR A 17 22.51 -16.31 -7.24
CA THR A 17 23.51 -17.38 -7.36
C THR A 17 23.60 -18.12 -6.04
N GLY A 18 23.29 -19.43 -6.03
CA GLY A 18 23.55 -20.31 -4.88
C GLY A 18 22.61 -20.20 -3.68
N ILE A 19 21.51 -19.43 -3.73
CA ILE A 19 20.55 -19.34 -2.62
C ILE A 19 19.66 -20.59 -2.61
N GLN A 20 19.87 -21.49 -1.64
CA GLN A 20 18.91 -22.56 -1.34
C GLN A 20 17.76 -21.98 -0.52
N THR A 21 16.54 -22.05 -1.06
CA THR A 21 15.32 -21.66 -0.34
C THR A 21 14.90 -22.79 0.60
N GLU A 22 15.54 -22.90 1.76
CA GLU A 22 14.93 -23.67 2.86
C GLU A 22 13.74 -22.87 3.44
N ALA A 23 12.72 -23.59 3.93
CA ALA A 23 11.51 -22.98 4.47
C ALA A 23 11.86 -21.94 5.55
N PHE A 24 11.29 -20.74 5.43
CA PHE A 24 11.56 -19.55 6.26
C PHE A 24 11.55 -19.86 7.77
N ALA A 25 12.72 -20.18 8.32
CA ALA A 25 12.99 -20.25 9.74
C ALA A 25 13.71 -18.96 10.18
N MET A 26 13.40 -18.46 11.38
CA MET A 26 14.03 -17.28 12.00
C MET A 26 15.51 -17.54 12.41
N THR A 27 16.21 -18.45 11.73
CA THR A 27 17.60 -18.78 12.01
C THR A 27 18.53 -17.85 11.26
N GLU A 28 19.57 -17.39 11.95
CA GLU A 28 20.68 -16.64 11.40
C GLU A 28 21.26 -17.35 10.16
N SER A 29 21.06 -16.78 8.96
CA SER A 29 21.60 -17.29 7.69
C SER A 29 22.98 -16.69 7.44
N ALA A 30 23.97 -17.47 6.99
CA ALA A 30 25.29 -16.95 6.66
C ALA A 30 25.23 -15.74 5.69
N ALA A 31 26.21 -14.83 5.79
CA ALA A 31 26.35 -13.74 4.83
C ALA A 31 26.34 -14.30 3.41
N THR A 32 25.43 -13.77 2.59
CA THR A 32 25.18 -14.28 1.25
C THR A 32 25.64 -13.23 0.25
N GLU A 33 26.46 -13.65 -0.71
CA GLU A 33 26.77 -12.82 -1.87
C GLU A 33 25.61 -12.88 -2.86
N THR A 34 25.21 -11.74 -3.41
CA THR A 34 24.17 -11.67 -4.45
C THR A 34 24.66 -10.80 -5.58
N THR A 35 24.52 -11.31 -6.80
CA THR A 35 24.87 -10.59 -8.02
C THR A 35 23.64 -9.85 -8.55
N PHE A 36 23.84 -8.56 -8.77
CA PHE A 36 22.85 -7.61 -9.23
C PHE A 36 23.31 -7.03 -10.57
N LYS A 37 22.38 -6.83 -11.51
CA LYS A 37 22.70 -6.20 -12.79
C LYS A 37 22.37 -4.71 -12.78
N LEU A 38 23.41 -3.88 -12.75
CA LEU A 38 23.32 -2.43 -12.73
C LEU A 38 23.75 -1.86 -14.07
N ARG A 39 22.84 -1.23 -14.81
CA ARG A 39 23.13 -0.59 -16.12
C ARG A 39 23.87 -1.54 -17.08
N GLY A 40 23.43 -2.79 -17.13
CA GLY A 40 24.10 -3.82 -17.93
C GLY A 40 25.31 -4.52 -17.28
N ILE A 41 25.86 -4.01 -16.17
CA ILE A 41 27.06 -4.54 -15.49
C ILE A 41 26.65 -5.41 -14.31
N GLU A 42 27.20 -6.61 -14.22
CA GLU A 42 27.01 -7.49 -13.05
C GLU A 42 27.95 -7.07 -11.92
N THR A 43 27.37 -6.74 -10.77
CA THR A 43 28.08 -6.40 -9.55
C THR A 43 27.63 -7.32 -8.43
N THR A 44 28.58 -7.93 -7.73
CA THR A 44 28.30 -8.76 -6.55
C THR A 44 28.37 -7.92 -5.29
N TYR A 45 27.32 -8.00 -4.48
CA TYR A 45 27.23 -7.31 -3.20
C TYR A 45 27.12 -8.32 -2.07
N THR A 46 27.65 -7.96 -0.90
CA THR A 46 27.48 -8.74 0.32
C THR A 46 26.22 -8.28 1.04
N ILE A 47 25.28 -9.18 1.24
CA ILE A 47 24.13 -8.93 2.12
C ILE A 47 24.59 -9.15 3.56
N PRO A 48 24.53 -8.12 4.43
CA PRO A 48 25.00 -8.21 5.79
C PRO A 48 24.23 -9.28 6.54
N HIS A 49 24.95 -9.98 7.41
CA HIS A 49 24.35 -10.85 8.40
C HIS A 49 23.78 -10.01 9.53
N ASP A 50 22.56 -9.54 9.34
CA ASP A 50 21.82 -8.81 10.34
C ASP A 50 20.36 -9.29 10.41
N ARG A 51 19.57 -8.64 11.27
CA ARG A 51 18.15 -8.95 11.46
C ARG A 51 17.30 -8.77 10.20
N TYR A 52 17.81 -8.10 9.16
CA TYR A 52 17.15 -7.89 7.87
C TYR A 52 17.67 -8.82 6.77
N SER A 53 18.70 -9.64 7.01
CA SER A 53 19.25 -10.59 6.03
C SER A 53 18.18 -11.50 5.38
N GLY A 54 17.28 -12.08 6.18
CA GLY A 54 16.18 -12.91 5.69
C GLY A 54 15.17 -12.12 4.83
N LEU A 55 14.94 -10.85 5.17
CA LEU A 55 14.10 -9.95 4.37
C LEU A 55 14.75 -9.65 3.02
N HIS A 56 16.01 -9.24 3.04
CA HIS A 56 16.76 -8.92 1.84
C HIS A 56 16.76 -10.12 0.89
N THR A 57 16.99 -11.33 1.42
CA THR A 57 16.90 -12.59 0.69
C THR A 57 15.51 -12.82 0.09
N HIS A 58 14.44 -12.57 0.87
CA HIS A 58 13.06 -12.67 0.37
C HIS A 58 12.80 -11.71 -0.79
N ILE A 59 13.19 -10.44 -0.66
CA ILE A 59 13.01 -9.43 -1.71
C ILE A 59 13.78 -9.84 -2.97
N ILE A 60 15.05 -10.21 -2.81
CA ILE A 60 15.93 -10.67 -3.89
C ILE A 60 15.32 -11.84 -4.65
N THR A 61 14.86 -12.87 -3.94
CA THR A 61 14.35 -14.11 -4.53
C THR A 61 12.96 -13.93 -5.16
N SER A 62 12.06 -13.19 -4.51
CA SER A 62 10.71 -12.90 -5.02
C SER A 62 10.67 -11.91 -6.19
N ARG A 63 11.77 -11.16 -6.40
CA ARG A 63 11.88 -10.11 -7.42
C ARG A 63 12.93 -10.39 -8.49
N LYS A 64 13.10 -11.66 -8.86
CA LYS A 64 13.87 -12.03 -10.05
C LYS A 64 13.41 -11.19 -11.25
N ASP A 65 14.36 -10.57 -11.94
CA ASP A 65 14.13 -9.69 -13.09
C ASP A 65 13.27 -8.45 -12.84
N LYS A 66 13.14 -8.01 -11.58
CA LYS A 66 12.45 -6.76 -11.22
C LYS A 66 13.39 -5.81 -10.50
N PRO A 67 13.18 -4.48 -10.62
CA PRO A 67 14.03 -3.52 -9.96
C PRO A 67 13.91 -3.57 -8.44
N VAL A 68 15.05 -3.31 -7.80
CA VAL A 68 15.21 -3.07 -6.37
C VAL A 68 16.10 -1.85 -6.17
N TYR A 69 15.86 -1.12 -5.09
CA TYR A 69 16.69 -0.01 -4.65
C TYR A 69 17.67 -0.52 -3.60
N LEU A 70 18.95 -0.22 -3.77
CA LEU A 70 20.02 -0.60 -2.87
C LEU A 70 20.64 0.66 -2.26
N GLU A 71 20.77 0.65 -0.94
CA GLU A 71 21.73 1.49 -0.24
C GLU A 71 22.93 0.65 0.14
N THR A 72 24.13 1.20 -0.01
CA THR A 72 25.38 0.52 0.32
C THR A 72 26.19 1.31 1.34
N LYS A 73 27.18 0.67 1.96
CA LYS A 73 28.23 1.37 2.69
C LYS A 73 29.10 2.19 1.75
N ALA A 74 29.95 3.05 2.30
CA ALA A 74 30.88 3.88 1.53
C ALA A 74 31.85 3.08 0.64
N ASP A 75 32.06 1.78 0.92
CA ASP A 75 32.85 0.88 0.09
C ASP A 75 32.13 0.40 -1.19
N GLY A 76 30.82 0.66 -1.30
CA GLY A 76 29.97 0.24 -2.41
C GLY A 76 29.71 -1.26 -2.50
N LYS A 77 30.22 -2.07 -1.57
CA LYS A 77 30.17 -3.55 -1.64
C LYS A 77 29.21 -4.17 -0.64
N GLN A 78 29.03 -3.52 0.51
CA GLN A 78 28.12 -4.02 1.54
C GLN A 78 26.77 -3.32 1.45
N VAL A 79 25.70 -4.09 1.21
CA VAL A 79 24.33 -3.58 1.23
C VAL A 79 23.95 -3.18 2.66
N THR A 80 23.33 -2.02 2.84
CA THR A 80 22.76 -1.60 4.12
C THR A 80 21.24 -1.63 4.08
N ARG A 81 20.64 -1.48 2.89
CA ARG A 81 19.18 -1.47 2.73
C ARG A 81 18.78 -1.96 1.36
N ILE A 82 17.72 -2.78 1.30
CA ILE A 82 17.03 -3.12 0.05
C ILE A 82 15.58 -2.66 0.14
N LEU A 83 15.17 -1.80 -0.79
CA LEU A 83 13.79 -1.34 -0.92
C LEU A 83 13.20 -1.76 -2.26
N ILE A 84 11.86 -1.77 -2.32
CA ILE A 84 11.10 -2.11 -3.52
C ILE A 84 10.56 -0.82 -4.15
N PRO A 85 11.10 -0.38 -5.29
CA PRO A 85 10.52 0.72 -6.04
C PRO A 85 9.08 0.40 -6.47
N GLN A 86 8.25 1.42 -6.46
CA GLN A 86 6.82 1.38 -6.71
C GLN A 86 6.50 2.11 -8.00
N LEU A 87 5.68 1.50 -8.86
CA LEU A 87 5.06 2.27 -9.95
C LEU A 87 3.98 3.16 -9.33
N ARG A 88 4.21 4.47 -9.36
CA ARG A 88 3.30 5.48 -8.80
C ARG A 88 3.01 6.51 -9.88
N ARG A 89 1.73 6.78 -10.09
CA ARG A 89 1.30 7.90 -10.94
C ARG A 89 1.00 9.08 -10.03
N ILE A 90 1.76 10.15 -10.16
CA ILE A 90 1.59 11.32 -9.30
C ILE A 90 0.32 12.04 -9.70
N ALA A 91 -0.55 12.28 -8.72
CA ALA A 91 -1.80 12.98 -8.92
C ALA A 91 -1.72 14.44 -8.46
N GLU A 92 -0.94 14.74 -7.43
CA GLU A 92 -0.80 16.09 -6.88
C GLU A 92 0.63 16.32 -6.35
N ILE A 93 1.11 17.56 -6.48
CA ILE A 93 2.39 18.04 -5.96
C ILE A 93 2.18 19.39 -5.30
N ARG A 94 2.74 19.56 -4.11
CA ARG A 94 2.74 20.83 -3.37
C ARG A 94 4.15 21.17 -2.89
N PRO A 95 4.80 22.15 -3.52
CA PRO A 95 6.08 22.67 -3.05
C PRO A 95 5.92 23.37 -1.70
N GLY A 96 6.79 23.03 -0.75
CA GLY A 96 6.99 23.73 0.52
C GLY A 96 8.40 24.30 0.63
N PRO A 97 8.73 24.98 1.75
CA PRO A 97 10.03 25.63 1.91
C PRO A 97 11.21 24.65 2.02
N PHE A 98 10.98 23.44 2.57
CA PHE A 98 12.04 22.45 2.81
C PHE A 98 11.80 21.11 2.13
N ASN A 99 10.54 20.84 1.76
CA ASN A 99 10.14 19.60 1.13
C ASN A 99 9.01 19.88 0.15
N VAL A 100 8.81 18.95 -0.77
CA VAL A 100 7.68 18.86 -1.67
C VAL A 100 6.79 17.71 -1.22
N GLU A 101 5.54 18.02 -0.95
CA GLU A 101 4.53 17.02 -0.63
C GLU A 101 3.93 16.49 -1.94
N MET A 102 3.70 15.18 -2.01
CA MET A 102 3.20 14.53 -3.21
C MET A 102 2.14 13.50 -2.86
N ARG A 103 1.17 13.34 -3.74
CA ARG A 103 0.18 12.26 -3.68
C ARG A 103 0.26 11.40 -4.92
N ALA A 104 0.33 10.09 -4.73
CA ALA A 104 0.19 9.13 -5.82
C ALA A 104 -1.29 8.69 -5.95
N LYS A 105 -1.75 8.48 -7.18
CA LYS A 105 -3.08 7.90 -7.45
C LYS A 105 -3.20 6.53 -6.78
N GLY A 106 -4.36 6.27 -6.17
CA GLY A 106 -4.66 5.02 -5.48
C GLY A 106 -3.87 4.80 -4.19
N SER A 107 -3.03 5.76 -3.78
CA SER A 107 -2.31 5.74 -2.51
C SER A 107 -2.98 6.71 -1.54
N PRO A 108 -3.40 6.25 -0.34
CA PRO A 108 -3.87 7.15 0.70
C PRO A 108 -2.71 7.93 1.33
N LEU A 109 -1.45 7.57 1.09
CA LEU A 109 -0.31 8.21 1.74
C LEU A 109 0.08 9.54 1.08
N LYS A 110 0.49 10.47 1.93
CA LYS A 110 1.27 11.65 1.56
C LYS A 110 2.74 11.30 1.52
N LEU A 111 3.36 11.44 0.35
CA LEU A 111 4.80 11.28 0.17
C LEU A 111 5.50 12.62 0.40
N VAL A 112 6.71 12.59 0.94
CA VAL A 112 7.51 13.79 1.21
C VAL A 112 8.85 13.68 0.48
N MET A 113 9.12 14.58 -0.46
CA MET A 113 10.37 14.65 -1.20
C MET A 113 11.20 15.84 -0.71
N PRO A 114 12.49 15.69 -0.38
CA PRO A 114 13.35 16.84 -0.07
C PRO A 114 13.41 17.82 -1.24
N THR A 115 13.45 19.12 -0.97
CA THR A 115 13.54 20.13 -2.04
C THR A 115 14.76 19.89 -2.93
N GLU A 116 15.90 19.50 -2.36
CA GLU A 116 17.12 19.25 -3.14
C GLU A 116 16.94 18.10 -4.14
N LEU A 117 16.30 17.01 -3.71
CA LEU A 117 15.99 15.86 -4.59
C LEU A 117 14.93 16.24 -5.64
N PHE A 118 13.96 17.06 -5.27
CA PHE A 118 12.94 17.53 -6.21
C PHE A 118 13.56 18.41 -7.31
N GLU A 119 14.51 19.29 -6.96
CA GLU A 119 15.24 20.09 -7.95
C GLU A 119 16.18 19.22 -8.80
N GLU A 120 16.83 18.22 -8.21
CA GLU A 120 17.66 17.25 -8.95
C GLU A 120 16.86 16.48 -10.00
N LEU A 121 15.69 15.94 -9.62
CA LEU A 121 14.82 15.21 -10.53
C LEU A 121 14.10 16.14 -11.52
N GLY A 122 14.00 17.43 -11.19
CA GLY A 122 13.58 18.52 -12.07
C GLY A 122 12.25 18.26 -12.77
N GLU A 123 12.28 18.40 -14.09
CA GLU A 123 11.13 18.25 -14.98
C GLU A 123 10.45 16.88 -14.85
N LEU A 124 11.18 15.82 -14.51
CA LEU A 124 10.60 14.47 -14.43
C LEU A 124 9.41 14.43 -13.46
N VAL A 125 9.57 15.06 -12.29
CA VAL A 125 8.54 15.03 -11.24
C VAL A 125 7.52 16.13 -11.45
N ARG A 126 7.94 17.35 -11.84
CA ARG A 126 7.04 18.48 -12.11
C ARG A 126 6.02 18.17 -13.20
N ASP A 127 6.45 17.45 -14.23
CA ASP A 127 5.64 17.12 -15.39
C ASP A 127 4.69 15.92 -15.15
N ALA A 128 4.97 15.09 -14.15
CA ALA A 128 4.27 13.83 -13.95
C ALA A 128 2.74 13.97 -13.73
N PRO A 129 2.24 14.91 -12.90
CA PRO A 129 0.80 15.10 -12.74
C PRO A 129 0.11 15.59 -14.01
N GLN A 130 0.73 16.54 -14.73
CA GLN A 130 0.15 17.18 -15.90
C GLN A 130 0.04 16.18 -17.07
N ASN A 131 1.08 15.37 -17.26
CA ASN A 131 1.15 14.38 -18.33
C ASN A 131 0.74 12.97 -17.90
N LYS A 132 0.17 12.82 -16.69
CA LYS A 132 -0.28 11.54 -16.12
C LYS A 132 0.81 10.45 -16.18
N LYS A 133 2.08 10.85 -16.06
CA LYS A 133 3.22 9.92 -16.16
C LYS A 133 3.25 9.03 -14.92
N THR A 134 3.47 7.75 -15.16
CA THR A 134 3.82 6.80 -14.09
C THR A 134 5.32 6.86 -13.88
N LEU A 135 5.74 6.98 -12.63
CA LEU A 135 7.14 6.96 -12.21
C LEU A 135 7.43 5.69 -11.41
N LEU A 136 8.65 5.18 -11.52
CA LEU A 136 9.19 4.20 -10.59
C LEU A 136 9.81 4.94 -9.41
N MET A 137 9.11 4.97 -8.27
CA MET A 137 9.48 5.73 -7.08
C MET A 137 9.90 4.81 -5.95
N THR A 138 10.97 5.16 -5.25
CA THR A 138 11.34 4.50 -3.99
C THR A 138 11.10 5.47 -2.86
N ASP A 139 10.30 5.05 -1.89
CA ASP A 139 10.02 5.78 -0.66
C ASP A 139 10.44 4.95 0.55
N ASP A 140 10.85 5.64 1.60
CA ASP A 140 11.08 5.06 2.91
C ASP A 140 9.75 4.56 3.50
N PRO A 141 9.58 3.27 3.82
CA PRO A 141 8.31 2.74 4.31
C PRO A 141 7.91 3.24 5.70
N GLU A 142 8.82 3.83 6.47
CA GLU A 142 8.53 4.36 7.80
C GLU A 142 8.22 5.85 7.74
N THR A 143 8.98 6.61 6.96
CA THR A 143 8.83 8.08 6.93
C THR A 143 8.09 8.60 5.71
N HIS A 144 7.74 7.71 4.76
CA HIS A 144 7.18 8.04 3.44
C HIS A 144 7.99 9.08 2.67
N ARG A 145 9.29 9.15 2.98
CA ARG A 145 10.21 10.09 2.33
C ARG A 145 10.61 9.50 0.99
N VAL A 146 10.41 10.23 -0.10
CA VAL A 146 10.88 9.81 -1.41
C VAL A 146 12.40 9.86 -1.41
N LEU A 147 13.01 8.72 -1.72
CA LEU A 147 14.45 8.52 -1.79
C LEU A 147 14.96 8.61 -3.23
N HIS A 148 14.13 8.22 -4.20
CA HIS A 148 14.47 8.23 -5.62
C HIS A 148 13.22 8.16 -6.50
N ALA A 149 13.25 8.75 -7.70
CA ALA A 149 12.25 8.52 -8.74
C ALA A 149 12.90 8.45 -10.13
N ARG A 150 12.32 7.66 -11.03
CA ARG A 150 12.73 7.60 -12.44
C ARG A 150 11.57 7.19 -13.33
N LEU A 151 11.75 7.26 -14.65
CA LEU A 151 10.81 6.64 -15.58
C LEU A 151 10.81 5.11 -15.39
N PRO A 152 9.65 4.45 -15.54
CA PRO A 152 9.58 3.00 -15.56
C PRO A 152 10.32 2.46 -16.78
N PHE A 153 10.80 1.23 -16.68
CA PHE A 153 11.19 0.48 -17.87
C PHE A 153 9.98 0.27 -18.77
N GLU A 154 10.19 0.21 -20.09
CA GLU A 154 9.13 -0.05 -21.06
C GLU A 154 8.33 -1.29 -20.62
N ARG A 155 7.07 -1.06 -20.22
CA ARG A 155 6.14 -2.12 -19.85
C ARG A 155 5.07 -2.20 -20.91
N ARG A 156 4.76 -3.42 -21.34
CA ARG A 156 3.59 -3.68 -22.17
C ARG A 156 2.33 -3.45 -21.33
N GLU A 157 1.51 -2.46 -21.71
CA GLU A 157 0.19 -2.27 -21.11
C GLU A 157 -0.70 -3.46 -21.48
N GLU A 158 -1.25 -4.15 -20.48
CA GLU A 158 -2.33 -5.11 -20.67
C GLU A 158 -3.66 -4.44 -20.37
N THR A 159 -4.52 -4.33 -21.38
CA THR A 159 -5.88 -3.81 -21.22
C THR A 159 -6.83 -4.97 -20.93
N ALA A 160 -7.40 -5.01 -19.72
CA ALA A 160 -8.50 -5.90 -19.39
C ALA A 160 -9.83 -5.15 -19.55
N ALA A 161 -10.75 -5.70 -20.34
CA ALA A 161 -12.11 -5.17 -20.44
C ALA A 161 -12.93 -5.60 -19.22
N ALA A 162 -13.48 -4.62 -18.48
CA ALA A 162 -14.23 -4.89 -17.26
C ALA A 162 -15.62 -5.50 -17.55
N ARG A 163 -16.06 -6.45 -16.71
CA ARG A 163 -17.45 -6.95 -16.71
C ARG A 163 -18.15 -6.50 -15.43
N VAL A 164 -19.22 -5.73 -15.59
CA VAL A 164 -20.09 -5.29 -14.50
C VAL A 164 -20.95 -6.46 -14.01
N PHE A 165 -20.86 -6.81 -12.73
CA PHE A 165 -21.70 -7.86 -12.13
C PHE A 165 -22.54 -7.29 -10.99
N ARG A 166 -23.76 -6.85 -11.29
CA ARG A 166 -24.70 -6.42 -10.24
C ARG A 166 -25.38 -7.65 -9.63
N VAL A 167 -25.27 -7.79 -8.31
CA VAL A 167 -26.11 -8.71 -7.54
C VAL A 167 -27.11 -7.84 -6.78
N ASP A 168 -28.37 -7.88 -7.21
CA ASP A 168 -29.47 -7.44 -6.36
C ASP A 168 -29.61 -8.51 -5.26
N ALA A 169 -29.06 -8.26 -4.07
CA ALA A 169 -29.21 -9.16 -2.92
C ALA A 169 -29.92 -8.47 -1.76
N GLU A 170 -30.74 -9.26 -1.07
CA GLU A 170 -31.43 -8.86 0.15
C GLU A 170 -30.44 -8.41 1.25
N PRO A 171 -30.80 -7.41 2.07
CA PRO A 171 -30.04 -7.04 3.25
C PRO A 171 -29.79 -8.21 4.19
N LEU A 172 -28.62 -8.21 4.85
CA LEU A 172 -28.26 -9.24 5.82
C LEU A 172 -28.96 -9.02 7.17
N SER A 173 -29.09 -10.07 7.98
CA SER A 173 -29.34 -9.87 9.41
C SER A 173 -28.07 -9.36 10.12
N LEU A 174 -28.22 -8.67 11.26
CA LEU A 174 -27.07 -8.25 12.08
C LEU A 174 -26.16 -9.41 12.49
N GLN A 175 -26.73 -10.57 12.83
CA GLN A 175 -25.96 -11.77 13.13
C GLN A 175 -25.14 -12.21 11.92
N LYS A 176 -25.74 -12.22 10.72
CA LYS A 176 -25.04 -12.63 9.51
C LYS A 176 -23.94 -11.64 9.13
N ALA A 177 -24.19 -10.34 9.25
CA ALA A 177 -23.18 -9.29 9.07
C ALA A 177 -21.98 -9.50 10.01
N THR A 178 -22.25 -9.83 11.28
CA THR A 178 -21.21 -10.12 12.30
C THR A 178 -20.40 -11.36 11.93
N GLU A 179 -21.03 -12.43 11.45
CA GLU A 179 -20.30 -13.60 10.96
C GLU A 179 -19.40 -13.27 9.77
N GLU A 180 -19.91 -12.53 8.78
CA GLU A 180 -19.11 -12.16 7.61
C GLU A 180 -17.93 -11.26 8.02
N PHE A 181 -18.15 -10.32 8.93
CA PHE A 181 -17.07 -9.53 9.51
C PHE A 181 -15.98 -10.40 10.16
N HIS A 182 -16.35 -11.33 11.05
CA HIS A 182 -15.36 -12.20 11.69
C HIS A 182 -14.62 -13.09 10.70
N ARG A 183 -15.27 -13.52 9.61
CA ARG A 183 -14.59 -14.28 8.54
C ARG A 183 -13.59 -13.42 7.79
N LEU A 184 -13.93 -12.17 7.50
CA LEU A 184 -13.02 -11.22 6.86
C LEU A 184 -11.84 -10.90 7.78
N ALA A 185 -12.09 -10.56 9.04
CA ALA A 185 -11.07 -10.23 10.04
C ALA A 185 -10.06 -11.37 10.28
N LYS A 186 -10.48 -12.64 10.10
CA LYS A 186 -9.61 -13.82 10.25
C LYS A 186 -8.93 -14.26 8.95
N ALA A 187 -9.11 -13.56 7.84
CA ALA A 187 -8.52 -13.92 6.56
C ALA A 187 -7.02 -13.56 6.55
N PRO A 188 -6.10 -14.54 6.58
CA PRO A 188 -4.67 -14.28 6.77
C PRO A 188 -4.04 -13.53 5.59
N GLU A 189 -4.66 -13.57 4.41
CA GLU A 189 -4.16 -12.84 3.25
C GLU A 189 -4.54 -11.35 3.25
N ILE A 190 -5.37 -10.87 4.18
CA ILE A 190 -5.71 -9.45 4.32
C ILE A 190 -4.92 -8.87 5.51
N PRO A 191 -3.87 -8.06 5.26
CA PRO A 191 -3.03 -7.49 6.32
C PRO A 191 -3.69 -6.24 6.90
N PHE A 192 -4.70 -6.42 7.75
CA PHE A 192 -5.34 -5.31 8.47
C PHE A 192 -4.41 -4.65 9.49
N ASP A 193 -3.33 -5.34 9.89
CA ASP A 193 -2.27 -4.83 10.74
C ASP A 193 -1.22 -3.98 10.00
N PHE A 194 -1.45 -3.70 8.70
CA PHE A 194 -0.65 -2.76 7.92
C PHE A 194 -1.53 -1.59 7.46
N PRO A 195 -1.76 -0.59 8.32
CA PRO A 195 -2.69 0.50 8.05
C PRO A 195 -2.19 1.49 6.99
N ASP A 196 -0.88 1.61 6.80
CA ASP A 196 -0.22 2.65 6.01
C ASP A 196 -0.82 2.83 4.61
N GLU A 197 -0.92 1.74 3.85
CA GLU A 197 -1.30 1.80 2.44
C GLU A 197 -2.22 0.63 2.06
N TYR A 198 -2.73 0.64 0.83
CA TYR A 198 -3.45 -0.48 0.19
C TYR A 198 -4.85 -0.77 0.76
N CYS A 199 -5.53 0.24 1.27
CA CYS A 199 -6.93 0.14 1.72
C CYS A 199 -7.86 -0.34 0.59
N ASN A 200 -7.63 0.13 -0.64
CA ASN A 200 -8.30 -0.35 -1.86
C ASN A 200 -8.12 -1.85 -2.10
N ALA A 201 -6.90 -2.38 -2.00
CA ALA A 201 -6.63 -3.80 -2.15
C ALA A 201 -7.29 -4.64 -1.05
N ARG A 202 -7.25 -4.18 0.21
CA ARG A 202 -7.98 -4.83 1.31
C ARG A 202 -9.48 -4.85 1.04
N ALA A 203 -10.07 -3.71 0.67
CA ALA A 203 -11.49 -3.61 0.34
C ALA A 203 -11.87 -4.50 -0.85
N HIS A 204 -11.05 -4.55 -1.89
CA HIS A 204 -11.32 -5.39 -3.05
C HIS A 204 -11.19 -6.88 -2.73
N GLN A 205 -10.30 -7.26 -1.83
CA GLN A 205 -10.21 -8.63 -1.34
C GLN A 205 -11.39 -9.02 -0.45
N MET A 206 -11.88 -8.09 0.39
CA MET A 206 -13.13 -8.29 1.12
C MET A 206 -14.30 -8.50 0.15
N PHE A 207 -14.39 -7.70 -0.92
CA PHE A 207 -15.34 -7.91 -2.00
C PHE A 207 -15.20 -9.29 -2.66
N ARG A 208 -13.97 -9.74 -3.01
CA ARG A 208 -13.72 -11.07 -3.58
C ARG A 208 -14.34 -12.17 -2.72
N ARG A 209 -14.20 -12.07 -1.41
CA ARG A 209 -14.72 -13.04 -0.43
C ARG A 209 -16.24 -12.96 -0.29
N LEU A 210 -16.81 -11.76 -0.16
CA LEU A 210 -18.26 -11.55 -0.07
C LEU A 210 -18.97 -12.03 -1.34
N ARG A 211 -18.42 -11.73 -2.51
CA ARG A 211 -18.92 -12.19 -3.81
C ARG A 211 -18.98 -13.71 -3.91
N LYS A 212 -17.92 -14.43 -3.50
CA LYS A 212 -17.90 -15.91 -3.44
C LYS A 212 -19.01 -16.48 -2.56
N ARG A 213 -19.49 -15.71 -1.58
CA ARG A 213 -20.54 -16.07 -0.63
C ARG A 213 -21.91 -15.50 -1.00
N ARG A 214 -22.03 -14.87 -2.18
CA ARG A 214 -23.25 -14.22 -2.69
C ARG A 214 -23.79 -13.16 -1.72
N VAL A 215 -22.90 -12.44 -1.04
CA VAL A 215 -23.25 -11.28 -0.25
C VAL A 215 -23.08 -10.04 -1.11
N ALA A 216 -24.15 -9.27 -1.33
CA ALA A 216 -24.03 -7.97 -1.99
C ALA A 216 -23.33 -6.97 -1.08
N CYS A 217 -22.49 -6.13 -1.68
CA CYS A 217 -21.82 -5.04 -1.02
C CYS A 217 -21.60 -3.88 -2.01
N GLU A 218 -21.34 -2.71 -1.46
CA GLU A 218 -20.81 -1.54 -2.16
C GLU A 218 -19.40 -1.23 -1.62
N LYS A 219 -18.69 -0.29 -2.25
CA LYS A 219 -17.56 0.37 -1.60
C LYS A 219 -17.99 1.72 -1.06
N ILE A 220 -17.47 2.05 0.11
CA ILE A 220 -17.56 3.39 0.69
C ILE A 220 -16.16 3.99 0.73
N TRP A 221 -16.00 5.13 0.08
CA TRP A 221 -14.79 5.94 0.06
C TRP A 221 -15.00 7.13 0.99
N ASN A 222 -13.98 7.49 1.76
CA ASN A 222 -13.95 8.72 2.56
C ASN A 222 -12.68 9.48 2.21
N TYR A 223 -12.80 10.68 1.65
CA TYR A 223 -11.68 11.51 1.22
C TYR A 223 -11.53 12.69 2.18
N GLY A 224 -10.31 13.14 2.41
CA GLY A 224 -10.06 14.37 3.18
C GLY A 224 -10.81 15.59 2.67
N GLY A 225 -11.03 16.56 3.56
CA GLY A 225 -11.81 17.76 3.28
C GLY A 225 -11.34 18.60 2.08
N ASP A 226 -12.30 19.37 1.53
CA ASP A 226 -12.15 20.36 0.45
C ASP A 226 -11.65 19.86 -0.91
N GLY A 227 -11.65 18.55 -1.16
CA GLY A 227 -11.11 18.02 -2.41
C GLY A 227 -9.58 17.88 -2.40
N ASP A 228 -8.95 18.33 -1.33
CA ASP A 228 -7.51 18.41 -1.16
C ASP A 228 -7.03 17.26 -0.28
N GLN A 229 -6.71 16.15 -0.94
CA GLN A 229 -6.25 14.94 -0.25
C GLN A 229 -4.87 15.14 0.40
N LEU A 230 -4.05 16.10 -0.05
CA LEU A 230 -2.78 16.44 0.61
C LEU A 230 -2.99 17.17 1.94
N ASN A 231 -4.10 17.91 2.08
CA ASN A 231 -4.54 18.54 3.33
C ASN A 231 -5.53 17.69 4.14
N SER A 232 -5.68 16.40 3.82
CA SER A 232 -6.63 15.56 4.53
C SER A 232 -6.40 15.55 6.05
N GLY A 233 -7.50 15.77 6.77
CA GLY A 233 -7.58 15.66 8.22
C GLY A 233 -7.76 14.21 8.68
N ILE A 234 -7.83 13.23 7.76
CA ILE A 234 -8.02 11.83 8.15
C ILE A 234 -6.80 11.36 8.95
N ARG A 235 -7.08 10.89 10.16
CA ARG A 235 -6.09 10.41 11.13
C ARG A 235 -6.59 9.15 11.79
N ILE A 236 -5.77 8.11 11.74
CA ILE A 236 -6.12 6.80 12.29
C ILE A 236 -5.21 6.46 13.43
N PHE A 237 -5.75 6.33 14.62
CA PHE A 237 -4.99 5.90 15.79
C PHE A 237 -4.90 4.37 15.81
N THR A 238 -3.69 3.84 15.86
CA THR A 238 -3.46 2.39 15.76
C THR A 238 -2.13 1.99 16.40
N PRO A 239 -2.10 0.88 17.16
CA PRO A 239 -0.86 0.34 17.70
C PRO A 239 0.02 -0.33 16.63
N HIS A 240 -0.49 -0.47 15.40
CA HIS A 240 0.21 -1.13 14.31
C HIS A 240 1.11 -0.21 13.48
N HIS A 241 1.19 1.07 13.85
CA HIS A 241 2.09 2.05 13.26
C HIS A 241 3.05 2.59 14.32
N PRO A 242 4.36 2.80 14.03
CA PRO A 242 5.34 3.26 15.01
C PRO A 242 4.98 4.56 15.72
N GLU A 243 4.36 5.49 14.99
CA GLU A 243 3.92 6.79 15.52
C GLU A 243 2.58 6.73 16.27
N GLY A 244 1.96 5.55 16.40
CA GLY A 244 0.63 5.38 16.99
C GLY A 244 -0.52 5.98 16.18
N LEU A 245 -0.21 6.64 15.06
CA LEU A 245 -1.18 7.21 14.13
C LEU A 245 -0.73 7.08 12.67
N VAL A 246 -1.69 7.06 11.75
CA VAL A 246 -1.46 7.11 10.30
C VAL A 246 -2.26 8.25 9.66
N PRO A 247 -1.61 9.18 8.93
CA PRO A 247 -2.30 10.13 8.06
C PRO A 247 -2.77 9.45 6.78
N TRP A 248 -4.01 9.68 6.36
CA TRP A 248 -4.49 9.27 5.05
C TRP A 248 -5.07 10.46 4.28
N GLY A 249 -4.96 10.44 2.96
CA GLY A 249 -5.66 11.33 2.03
C GLY A 249 -7.09 10.84 1.74
N PHE A 250 -7.28 9.53 1.81
CA PHE A 250 -8.59 8.87 1.72
C PHE A 250 -8.55 7.49 2.38
N HIS A 251 -9.71 6.90 2.62
CA HIS A 251 -9.87 5.51 3.03
C HIS A 251 -11.03 4.85 2.32
N VAL A 252 -10.98 3.52 2.16
CA VAL A 252 -12.04 2.75 1.53
C VAL A 252 -12.25 1.42 2.23
N ALA A 253 -13.52 1.03 2.35
CA ALA A 253 -13.95 -0.25 2.90
C ALA A 253 -15.17 -0.80 2.14
N VAL A 254 -15.59 -2.02 2.48
CA VAL A 254 -16.84 -2.59 1.95
C VAL A 254 -18.01 -2.22 2.85
N MET A 255 -19.14 -1.91 2.23
CA MET A 255 -20.39 -1.54 2.91
C MET A 255 -21.50 -2.52 2.52
N ILE A 256 -22.33 -2.90 3.48
CA ILE A 256 -23.45 -3.82 3.29
C ILE A 256 -24.74 -3.24 3.88
N LYS A 257 -25.89 -3.65 3.33
CA LYS A 257 -27.20 -3.38 3.91
C LYS A 257 -27.52 -4.42 4.98
N VAL A 258 -28.01 -3.97 6.14
CA VAL A 258 -28.33 -4.83 7.28
C VAL A 258 -29.70 -4.51 7.88
N HIS A 259 -30.54 -5.51 8.12
CA HIS A 259 -31.73 -5.40 8.97
C HIS A 259 -31.35 -5.47 10.45
N LEU A 260 -31.70 -4.41 11.18
CA LEU A 260 -31.59 -4.40 12.63
C LEU A 260 -32.60 -5.37 13.27
N PRO A 261 -32.29 -5.95 14.44
CA PRO A 261 -33.17 -6.85 15.17
C PRO A 261 -34.29 -6.08 15.87
N ASN A 262 -35.09 -5.32 15.10
CA ASN A 262 -36.25 -4.60 15.58
C ASN A 262 -37.51 -5.05 14.82
N PRO A 263 -38.72 -4.84 15.36
CA PRO A 263 -39.97 -5.31 14.73
C PRO A 263 -40.20 -4.77 13.32
N LYS A 264 -39.63 -3.59 12.99
CA LYS A 264 -39.74 -2.94 11.69
C LYS A 264 -38.67 -3.39 10.69
N LYS A 265 -37.73 -4.26 11.08
CA LYS A 265 -36.55 -4.66 10.30
C LYS A 265 -35.86 -3.46 9.63
N THR A 266 -35.62 -2.39 10.39
CA THR A 266 -34.99 -1.18 9.85
C THR A 266 -33.68 -1.52 9.14
N GLU A 267 -33.57 -1.12 7.88
CA GLU A 267 -32.35 -1.23 7.09
C GLU A 267 -31.37 -0.13 7.48
N VAL A 268 -30.12 -0.53 7.68
CA VAL A 268 -29.00 0.39 7.90
C VAL A 268 -27.80 -0.01 7.06
N ASP A 269 -27.00 0.98 6.69
CA ASP A 269 -25.68 0.76 6.10
C ASP A 269 -24.67 0.43 7.20
N MET A 270 -24.02 -0.73 7.08
CA MET A 270 -22.91 -1.12 7.92
C MET A 270 -21.63 -1.30 7.11
N VAL A 271 -20.52 -0.82 7.64
CA VAL A 271 -19.20 -0.95 7.06
C VAL A 271 -18.48 -2.12 7.71
N LEU A 272 -17.85 -2.96 6.89
CA LEU A 272 -16.98 -4.04 7.36
C LEU A 272 -15.53 -3.60 7.14
N ASP A 273 -14.88 -3.21 8.22
CA ASP A 273 -13.49 -2.74 8.17
C ASP A 273 -12.69 -3.18 9.41
N PRO A 274 -12.10 -4.39 9.36
CA PRO A 274 -11.26 -4.88 10.44
C PRO A 274 -9.97 -4.06 10.69
N ALA A 275 -9.60 -3.11 9.82
CA ALA A 275 -8.48 -2.21 10.11
C ALA A 275 -8.85 -1.12 11.12
N LEU A 276 -10.15 -0.78 11.26
CA LEU A 276 -10.62 0.32 12.10
C LEU A 276 -11.56 -0.12 13.24
N ALA A 277 -12.23 -1.26 13.11
CA ALA A 277 -13.20 -1.74 14.07
C ALA A 277 -13.02 -3.24 14.36
N ASP A 278 -13.61 -3.70 15.46
CA ASP A 278 -13.64 -5.12 15.87
C ASP A 278 -14.98 -5.81 15.55
N ARG A 279 -15.91 -5.07 14.93
CA ARG A 279 -17.25 -5.51 14.53
C ARG A 279 -17.78 -4.69 13.35
N PRO A 280 -18.88 -5.11 12.68
CA PRO A 280 -19.60 -4.21 11.79
C PRO A 280 -20.01 -2.93 12.52
N VAL A 281 -19.74 -1.78 11.90
CA VAL A 281 -20.09 -0.45 12.44
C VAL A 281 -21.03 0.26 11.47
N ARG A 282 -21.87 1.18 11.95
CA ARG A 282 -22.70 1.97 11.04
C ARG A 282 -21.82 2.94 10.27
N LEU A 283 -22.28 3.37 9.08
CA LEU A 283 -21.54 4.34 8.27
C LEU A 283 -21.10 5.59 9.06
N PRO A 284 -21.97 6.28 9.85
CA PRO A 284 -21.53 7.45 10.63
C PRO A 284 -20.45 7.12 11.66
N ASP A 285 -20.53 5.94 12.30
CA ASP A 285 -19.53 5.50 13.28
C ASP A 285 -18.18 5.24 12.61
N TRP A 286 -18.19 4.62 11.42
CA TRP A 286 -16.97 4.39 10.62
C TRP A 286 -16.31 5.68 10.12
N LEU A 287 -17.12 6.68 9.74
CA LEU A 287 -16.60 8.01 9.38
C LEU A 287 -15.98 8.71 10.60
N ALA A 288 -16.61 8.60 11.78
CA ALA A 288 -16.10 9.21 13.00
C ALA A 288 -14.75 8.64 13.46
N LEU A 289 -14.48 7.34 13.21
CA LEU A 289 -13.19 6.69 13.50
C LEU A 289 -12.01 7.27 12.70
N GLN A 290 -12.29 8.06 11.67
CA GLN A 290 -11.28 8.65 10.79
C GLN A 290 -10.90 10.09 11.18
N HIS A 291 -11.58 10.64 12.19
CA HIS A 291 -11.24 11.91 12.83
C HIS A 291 -11.17 13.14 11.90
N ASP A 292 -11.90 13.11 10.78
CA ASP A 292 -12.02 14.23 9.85
C ASP A 292 -13.49 14.62 9.65
N SER A 293 -13.91 15.75 10.24
CA SER A 293 -15.27 16.25 10.12
C SER A 293 -15.54 16.98 8.81
N THR A 294 -14.51 17.31 8.02
CA THR A 294 -14.65 17.97 6.71
C THR A 294 -14.57 16.97 5.56
N ALA A 295 -14.30 15.70 5.87
CA ALA A 295 -14.21 14.63 4.88
C ALA A 295 -15.48 14.46 4.04
N VAL A 296 -15.27 14.12 2.76
CA VAL A 296 -16.33 13.86 1.79
C VAL A 296 -16.35 12.37 1.47
N HIS A 297 -17.52 11.74 1.56
CA HIS A 297 -17.65 10.31 1.28
C HIS A 297 -18.45 10.03 0.00
N VAL A 298 -18.06 8.96 -0.70
CA VAL A 298 -18.64 8.54 -1.98
C VAL A 298 -18.93 7.05 -1.93
N ARG A 299 -20.10 6.63 -2.41
CA ARG A 299 -20.44 5.22 -2.61
C ARG A 299 -20.17 4.83 -4.05
N THR A 300 -19.63 3.64 -4.26
CA THR A 300 -19.42 3.10 -5.60
C THR A 300 -19.80 1.62 -5.68
N PRO A 301 -20.07 1.12 -6.90
CA PRO A 301 -20.09 -0.31 -7.16
C PRO A 301 -18.85 -1.02 -6.58
N PRO A 302 -18.98 -2.27 -6.12
CA PRO A 302 -17.90 -2.99 -5.45
C PRO A 302 -16.77 -3.42 -6.38
N GLU A 303 -16.95 -3.35 -7.71
CA GLU A 303 -15.95 -3.66 -8.72
C GLU A 303 -14.87 -2.58 -8.86
N ILE A 304 -15.19 -1.32 -8.52
CA ILE A 304 -14.27 -0.19 -8.68
C ILE A 304 -13.10 -0.34 -7.72
N PHE A 305 -11.94 -0.74 -8.22
CA PHE A 305 -10.73 -0.96 -7.43
C PHE A 305 -10.15 0.34 -6.89
N ASP A 306 -10.15 1.42 -7.69
CA ASP A 306 -9.67 2.76 -7.28
C ASP A 306 -10.57 3.86 -7.85
N GLN A 307 -10.80 4.89 -7.04
CA GLN A 307 -11.66 6.03 -7.37
C GLN A 307 -10.97 7.33 -6.90
N GLU A 308 -10.95 8.33 -7.78
CA GLU A 308 -10.52 9.68 -7.43
C GLU A 308 -11.73 10.53 -7.04
N LEU A 309 -11.54 11.45 -6.09
CA LEU A 309 -12.58 12.37 -5.67
C LEU A 309 -13.03 13.27 -6.84
N GLY A 310 -14.34 13.49 -6.95
CA GLY A 310 -14.94 14.29 -8.03
C GLY A 310 -15.05 13.59 -9.38
N GLY A 311 -14.56 12.35 -9.52
CA GLY A 311 -14.65 11.60 -10.78
C GLY A 311 -13.87 12.26 -11.94
N THR A 312 -12.85 13.04 -11.60
CA THR A 312 -11.97 13.72 -12.58
C THR A 312 -11.22 12.73 -13.48
N GLU A 313 -11.16 11.47 -13.05
CA GLU A 313 -10.68 10.37 -13.86
C GLU A 313 -11.64 9.17 -13.85
N PRO A 314 -11.58 8.34 -14.92
CA PRO A 314 -12.28 7.07 -14.92
C PRO A 314 -11.88 6.20 -13.72
N PRO A 315 -12.83 5.49 -13.11
CA PRO A 315 -12.53 4.51 -12.08
C PRO A 315 -11.61 3.42 -12.62
N MET A 316 -10.71 2.91 -11.77
CA MET A 316 -9.90 1.74 -12.08
C MET A 316 -10.63 0.47 -11.65
N TYR A 317 -10.45 -0.61 -12.40
CA TYR A 317 -11.01 -1.93 -12.11
C TYR A 317 -9.87 -2.95 -11.96
N ASP A 318 -10.10 -4.00 -11.19
CA ASP A 318 -9.16 -5.11 -10.96
C ASP A 318 -9.93 -6.45 -10.96
N ASP A 319 -10.68 -6.70 -12.03
CA ASP A 319 -11.65 -7.81 -12.13
C ASP A 319 -11.02 -9.21 -11.92
N ASN A 320 -9.73 -9.34 -12.26
CA ASN A 320 -8.95 -10.57 -12.11
C ASN A 320 -8.15 -10.63 -10.78
N PHE A 321 -8.22 -9.58 -9.95
CA PHE A 321 -7.54 -9.45 -8.66
C PHE A 321 -6.02 -9.48 -8.73
N VAL A 322 -5.44 -9.21 -9.90
CA VAL A 322 -3.97 -9.21 -10.06
C VAL A 322 -3.34 -8.08 -9.28
N GLU A 323 -3.91 -6.87 -9.36
CA GLU A 323 -3.42 -5.73 -8.58
C GLU A 323 -3.65 -5.97 -7.09
N THR A 324 -4.83 -6.44 -6.71
CA THR A 324 -5.19 -6.79 -5.33
C THR A 324 -4.20 -7.77 -4.72
N ASP A 325 -3.93 -8.90 -5.39
CA ASP A 325 -3.04 -9.91 -4.85
C ASP A 325 -1.59 -9.40 -4.74
N TYR A 326 -1.13 -8.60 -5.71
CA TYR A 326 0.18 -7.95 -5.66
C TYR A 326 0.32 -6.99 -4.46
N TRP A 327 -0.64 -6.07 -4.28
CA TRP A 327 -0.56 -5.07 -3.21
C TRP A 327 -0.73 -5.69 -1.82
N LEU A 328 -1.55 -6.73 -1.67
CA LEU A 328 -1.68 -7.45 -0.40
C LEU A 328 -0.42 -8.23 -0.03
N ASP A 329 0.26 -8.83 -1.01
CA ASP A 329 1.54 -9.50 -0.78
C ASP A 329 2.62 -8.55 -0.31
N LYS A 330 2.67 -7.38 -0.93
CA LYS A 330 3.53 -6.30 -0.51
C LYS A 330 3.21 -5.83 0.90
N ALA A 331 1.94 -5.60 1.22
CA ALA A 331 1.50 -5.16 2.54
C ALA A 331 1.86 -6.19 3.64
N ARG A 332 1.72 -7.50 3.37
CA ARG A 332 2.17 -8.55 4.29
C ARG A 332 3.68 -8.52 4.49
N THR A 333 4.44 -8.32 3.42
CA THR A 333 5.90 -8.18 3.48
C THR A 333 6.28 -7.00 4.37
N LEU A 334 5.70 -5.82 4.14
CA LEU A 334 5.99 -4.60 4.93
C LEU A 334 5.54 -4.71 6.40
N SER A 335 4.36 -5.32 6.66
CA SER A 335 3.90 -5.64 8.02
C SER A 335 4.92 -6.48 8.77
N TRP A 336 5.48 -7.49 8.10
CA TRP A 336 6.50 -8.34 8.68
C TRP A 336 7.82 -7.60 8.93
N GLN A 337 8.26 -6.75 8.00
CA GLN A 337 9.44 -5.88 8.18
C GLN A 337 9.33 -5.05 9.45
N ARG A 338 8.17 -4.40 9.65
CA ARG A 338 7.90 -3.59 10.82
C ARG A 338 7.98 -4.41 12.11
N LYS A 339 7.38 -5.60 12.15
CA LYS A 339 7.41 -6.48 13.32
C LYS A 339 8.85 -6.87 13.71
N LEU A 340 9.71 -7.14 12.72
CA LEU A 340 11.13 -7.42 12.97
C LEU A 340 11.88 -6.21 13.53
N ALA A 341 11.63 -5.01 12.97
CA ALA A 341 12.25 -3.79 13.45
C ALA A 341 11.90 -3.51 14.93
N LEU A 342 10.63 -3.68 15.31
CA LEU A 342 10.14 -3.50 16.68
C LEU A 342 10.71 -4.55 17.65
N ALA A 343 10.76 -5.83 17.24
CA ALA A 343 11.32 -6.89 18.08
C ALA A 343 12.81 -6.69 18.37
N GLY A 344 13.55 -6.13 17.40
CA GLY A 344 14.97 -5.86 17.53
C GLY A 344 15.31 -4.60 18.33
N ALA A 345 14.37 -3.67 18.53
CA ALA A 345 14.58 -2.47 19.37
C ALA A 345 14.44 -2.76 20.88
N SER A 346 13.93 -3.95 21.24
CA SER A 346 13.67 -4.36 22.63
C SER A 346 14.83 -5.17 23.25
N ARG A 347 15.95 -5.33 22.54
CA ARG A 347 17.18 -5.98 23.02
C ARG A 347 18.28 -4.92 23.10
#